data_AF-A0A7C7FLW9-F1
#
_entry.id   AF-A0A7C7FLW9-F1
#
_cell.length_a   1.000
_cell.length_b   1.000
_cell.length_c   1.000
_cell.angle_alpha   90.00
_cell.angle_beta   90.00
_cell.angle_gamma   90.00
#
_symmetry.space_group_name_H-M   'P 1'
#
loop_
_entity.id
_entity.type
_entity.pdbx_description
1 polymer ?
#
loop_
_entity_poly.entity_id
_entity_poly.type
_entity_poly.pdbx_seq_one_letter_code
_entity_poly.pdbx_strand_id
1 'polypeptide(L)' 'KDIFSKYCSTIIEVNSKGSSALENTLYHIHLGDWISWYLSEINQVDATEIDVINFLKNELSKQ' A
#
# COMPACT_ATOMS: atom_id res chain seq x y z
N LYS A 1 -12.41 3.00 17.18
CA LYS A 1 -11.50 4.18 17.13
C LYS A 1 -10.74 4.35 18.45
N ASP A 2 -11.35 4.05 19.59
CA ASP A 2 -10.83 4.28 20.94
C ASP A 2 -9.48 3.62 21.24
N ILE A 3 -9.22 2.40 20.73
CA ILE A 3 -7.94 1.71 20.96
C ILE A 3 -6.81 2.42 20.19
N PHE A 4 -7.03 2.71 18.90
CA PHE A 4 -6.01 3.31 18.02
C PHE A 4 -5.74 4.78 18.33
N SER A 5 -6.75 5.51 18.82
CA SER A 5 -6.63 6.94 19.14
C SER A 5 -5.59 7.25 20.22
N LYS A 6 -5.22 6.26 21.04
CA LYS A 6 -4.19 6.39 22.07
C LYS A 6 -2.76 6.39 21.49
N TYR A 7 -2.58 5.88 20.28
CA TYR A 7 -1.28 5.64 19.67
C TYR A 7 -1.02 6.46 18.40
N CYS A 8 -2.07 7.04 17.80
CA CYS A 8 -1.96 7.89 16.62
C CYS A 8 -3.01 9.01 16.66
N SER A 9 -2.60 10.23 16.31
CA SER A 9 -3.49 11.39 16.19
C SER A 9 -4.40 11.33 14.96
N THR A 10 -3.99 10.61 13.92
CA THR A 10 -4.67 10.58 12.62
C THR A 10 -5.18 9.18 12.34
N ILE A 11 -6.51 9.03 12.24
CA ILE A 11 -7.17 7.78 11.86
C ILE A 11 -7.94 8.03 10.58
N ILE A 12 -7.58 7.32 9.52
CA ILE A 12 -8.27 7.36 8.24
C ILE A 12 -9.03 6.05 8.09
N GLU A 13 -10.33 6.14 7.83
CA GLU A 13 -11.21 5.00 7.64
C GLU A 13 -11.71 4.99 6.20
N VAL A 14 -11.49 3.88 5.51
CA VAL A 14 -11.83 3.72 4.09
C VAL A 14 -12.79 2.56 3.96
N ASN A 15 -13.98 2.85 3.45
CA ASN A 15 -14.97 1.82 3.13
C ASN A 15 -14.85 1.43 1.65
N SER A 16 -14.89 0.13 1.37
CA SER A 16 -14.88 -0.37 0.00
C SER A 16 -16.20 -0.11 -0.72
N LYS A 17 -16.11 -0.05 -2.05
CA LYS A 17 -17.27 -0.12 -2.93
C LYS A 17 -17.39 -1.55 -3.45
N GLY A 18 -18.54 -2.17 -3.24
CA GLY A 18 -18.78 -3.53 -3.68
C GLY A 18 -19.81 -4.23 -2.80
N SER A 19 -20.44 -5.26 -3.38
CA SER A 19 -21.39 -6.14 -2.68
C SER A 19 -20.78 -7.49 -2.32
N SER A 20 -19.69 -7.87 -3.00
CA SER A 20 -18.97 -9.13 -2.77
C SER A 20 -17.62 -8.90 -2.11
N ALA A 21 -17.13 -9.92 -1.39
CA ALA A 21 -15.80 -9.88 -0.78
C ALA A 21 -14.69 -9.66 -1.81
N LEU A 22 -14.86 -10.18 -3.03
CA LEU A 22 -13.92 -9.99 -4.12
C LEU A 22 -13.90 -8.53 -4.61
N GLU A 23 -15.08 -7.93 -4.86
CA GLU A 23 -15.17 -6.51 -5.24
C GLU A 23 -14.53 -5.61 -4.17
N ASN A 24 -14.81 -5.87 -2.90
CA ASN A 24 -14.25 -5.10 -1.79
C ASN A 24 -12.72 -5.23 -1.73
N THR A 25 -12.20 -6.44 -1.93
CA THR A 25 -10.75 -6.69 -1.98
C THR A 25 -10.11 -5.93 -3.14
N LEU A 26 -10.67 -6.06 -4.34
CA LEU A 26 -10.16 -5.38 -5.54
C LEU A 26 -10.23 -3.86 -5.41
N TYR A 27 -11.28 -3.32 -4.78
CA TYR A 27 -11.38 -1.90 -4.51
C TYR A 27 -10.24 -1.41 -3.61
N HIS A 28 -9.95 -2.13 -2.52
CA HIS A 28 -8.88 -1.75 -1.61
C HIS A 28 -7.48 -1.90 -2.23
N ILE A 29 -7.25 -2.94 -3.04
CA ILE A 29 -6.00 -3.10 -3.81
C ILE A 29 -5.83 -1.90 -4.73
N HIS A 30 -6.84 -1.61 -5.56
CA HIS A 30 -6.75 -0.54 -6.54
C HIS A 30 -6.52 0.83 -5.88
N LEU A 31 -7.21 1.10 -4.77
CA LEU A 31 -7.00 2.33 -4.01
C LEU A 31 -5.59 2.39 -3.42
N GLY A 32 -5.10 1.29 -2.85
CA GLY A 32 -3.74 1.18 -2.31
C GLY A 32 -2.68 1.51 -3.35
N ASP A 33 -2.80 0.97 -4.56
CA ASP A 33 -1.86 1.20 -5.66
C ASP A 33 -1.78 2.68 -6.06
N TRP A 34 -2.92 3.37 -6.14
CA TRP A 34 -2.95 4.80 -6.43
C TRP A 34 -2.35 5.63 -5.29
N ILE A 35 -2.62 5.26 -4.04
CA ILE A 35 -2.05 5.93 -2.88
C ILE A 35 -0.53 5.79 -2.88
N SER A 36 -0.01 4.57 -3.11
CA SER A 36 1.44 4.34 -3.13
C SER A 36 2.11 5.08 -4.27
N TRP A 37 1.50 5.08 -5.47
CA TRP A 37 2.02 5.84 -6.60
C TRP A 37 2.07 7.34 -6.33
N TYR A 38 0.97 7.91 -5.81
CA TYR A 38 0.91 9.34 -5.49
C TYR A 38 1.89 9.73 -4.38
N LEU A 39 2.10 8.85 -3.40
CA LEU A 39 3.07 9.06 -2.33
C LEU A 39 4.51 9.04 -2.86
N SER A 40 4.82 8.20 -3.85
CA SER A 40 6.12 8.19 -4.52
C SER A 40 6.38 9.50 -5.27
N GLU A 41 5.38 10.04 -5.97
CA GLU A 41 5.48 11.36 -6.62
C GLU A 41 5.75 12.49 -5.60
N ILE A 42 5.01 12.51 -4.47
CA ILE A 42 5.23 13.51 -3.40
C ILE A 42 6.64 13.40 -2.81
N ASN A 43 7.12 12.18 -2.60
CA ASN A 43 8.44 11.94 -2.02
C ASN A 43 9.58 11.97 -3.05
N GLN A 44 9.27 12.20 -4.34
CA GLN A 44 10.24 12.19 -5.44
C GLN A 44 11.04 10.88 -5.56
N VAL A 45 10.37 9.76 -5.29
CA VAL A 45 10.92 8.40 -5.41
C VAL A 45 10.29 7.72 -6.63
N ASP A 46 11.05 6.92 -7.37
CA ASP A 46 10.49 6.14 -8.47
C ASP A 46 9.54 5.06 -7.91
N ALA A 47 8.25 5.15 -8.26
CA ALA A 47 7.24 4.17 -7.86
C ALA A 47 7.45 2.78 -8.49
N THR A 48 8.28 2.69 -9.54
CA THR A 48 8.56 1.48 -10.32
C THR A 48 9.91 0.89 -9.92
N GLU A 49 10.24 0.91 -8.61
CA GLU A 49 11.58 0.60 -8.12
C GLU A 49 12.00 -0.86 -8.42
N ILE A 50 12.68 -1.05 -9.57
CA ILE A 50 13.18 -2.34 -10.05
C ILE A 50 14.43 -2.78 -9.28
N ASP A 51 15.21 -1.83 -8.75
CA ASP A 51 16.50 -2.10 -8.12
C ASP A 51 16.37 -2.82 -6.77
N VAL A 52 15.38 -2.44 -5.94
CA VAL A 52 15.09 -3.13 -4.68
C VAL A 52 14.56 -4.55 -4.95
N ILE A 53 13.74 -4.72 -5.99
CA ILE A 53 13.24 -6.04 -6.41
C ILE A 53 14.40 -6.92 -6.87
N ASN A 54 15.32 -6.37 -7.68
CA ASN A 54 16.50 -7.09 -8.14
C ASN A 54 17.43 -7.44 -6.98
N PHE A 55 17.64 -6.51 -6.05
CA PHE A 55 18.39 -6.76 -4.83
C PHE A 55 17.79 -7.93 -4.04
N LEU A 56 16.48 -7.91 -3.78
CA LEU A 56 15.80 -8.97 -3.04
C LEU A 56 15.86 -10.32 -3.77
N LYS A 57 15.63 -10.35 -5.09
CA LYS A 57 15.77 -11.56 -5.91
C LYS A 57 17.19 -12.12 -5.85
N ASN A 58 18.19 -11.26 -5.92
CA ASN A 58 19.60 -11.65 -5.82
C ASN A 58 19.91 -12.22 -4.43
N GLU A 59 19.46 -11.59 -3.35
CA GLU A 59 19.64 -12.11 -1.98
C GLU A 59 18.96 -13.46 -1.78
N LEU A 60 17.75 -13.66 -2.31
CA LEU A 60 17.05 -14.96 -2.24
C LEU A 60 17.76 -16.05 -3.04
N SER A 61 18.41 -15.71 -4.16
CA SER A 61 19.13 -16.68 -4.99
C SER A 61 20.45 -17.18 -4.37
N LYS A 62 20.94 -16.52 -3.31
CA LYS A 62 22.14 -16.94 -2.57
C LYS A 62 21.85 -18.05 -1.55
N GLN A 63 20.57 -18.37 -1.31
CA GLN A 63 20.14 -19.53 -0.53
C GLN A 63 19.93 -20.74 -1.44
#